data_AF-A0A3D1RLS3-F1
#
_entry.id   AF-A0A3D1RLS3-F1
#
_cell.length_a   1.000
_cell.length_b   1.000
_cell.length_c   1.000
_cell.angle_alpha   90.00
_cell.angle_beta   90.00
_cell.angle_gamma   90.00
#
_symmetry.space_group_name_H-M   'P 1'
#
loop_
_entity.id
_entity.type
_entity.pdbx_description
1 polymer ?
#
loop_
_entity_poly.entity_id
_entity_poly.type
_entity_poly.pdbx_seq_one_letter_code
_entity_poly.pdbx_strand_id
1 'polypeptide(L)' 'ARDEQNSRSVANDRLRLVLTHDRTGASSQLMETLKEEIIEVIARHVEIDGKPEVNLVSEGRYSALDINIPLKGR' A
#
# COMPACT_ATOMS: atom_id res chain seq x y z
N ALA A 1 -22.89 -13.82 -29.65
CA ALA A 1 -22.69 -14.16 -28.22
C ALA A 1 -21.31 -14.75 -28.04
N ARG A 2 -20.32 -13.91 -27.71
CA ARG A 2 -18.95 -14.29 -27.30
C ARG A 2 -18.20 -13.00 -27.01
N ASP A 3 -18.28 -12.53 -25.77
CA ASP A 3 -17.32 -11.61 -25.15
C ASP A 3 -17.50 -11.60 -23.60
N GLU A 4 -17.82 -12.77 -23.02
CA GLU A 4 -17.92 -12.94 -21.55
C GLU A 4 -16.74 -13.71 -20.94
N GLN A 5 -15.67 -13.95 -21.71
CA GLN A 5 -14.59 -14.86 -21.29
C GLN A 5 -13.31 -14.19 -20.77
N ASN A 6 -13.23 -12.86 -20.61
CA ASN A 6 -12.00 -12.23 -20.12
C ASN A 6 -12.12 -11.41 -18.83
N SER A 7 -13.31 -11.33 -18.23
CA SER A 7 -13.54 -10.61 -16.97
C SER A 7 -13.18 -11.41 -15.71
N ARG A 8 -12.57 -12.59 -15.85
CA ARG A 8 -12.38 -13.55 -14.74
C ARG A 8 -10.93 -13.85 -14.37
N SER A 9 -9.91 -13.22 -14.99
CA SER A 9 -8.51 -13.62 -14.77
C SER A 9 -7.49 -12.48 -14.66
N VAL A 10 -7.91 -11.27 -14.28
CA VAL A 10 -6.96 -10.30 -13.71
C VAL A 10 -7.33 -10.11 -12.25
N ALA A 11 -7.04 -11.13 -11.44
CA ALA A 11 -6.89 -10.90 -10.02
C ALA A 11 -5.68 -9.99 -9.87
N ASN A 12 -5.90 -8.67 -9.79
CA ASN A 12 -4.83 -7.73 -9.49
C ASN A 12 -4.36 -8.05 -8.07
N ASP A 13 -3.21 -8.71 -7.96
CA ASP A 13 -2.57 -8.96 -6.68
C ASP A 13 -2.32 -7.61 -6.00
N ARG A 14 -2.60 -7.51 -4.70
CA ARG A 14 -2.40 -6.29 -3.91
C ARG A 14 -1.63 -6.63 -2.66
N LEU A 15 -0.55 -5.90 -2.42
CA LEU A 15 0.17 -5.95 -1.15
C LEU A 15 -0.42 -4.88 -0.21
N ARG A 16 -0.90 -5.31 0.95
CA ARG A 16 -1.37 -4.41 2.00
C ARG A 16 -0.36 -4.36 3.14
N LEU A 17 0.04 -3.16 3.51
CA LEU A 17 0.96 -2.87 4.61
C LEU A 17 0.27 -1.96 5.62
N VAL A 18 0.26 -2.34 6.90
CA VAL A 18 -0.30 -1.52 7.98
C VAL A 18 0.79 -1.25 9.01
N LEU A 19 1.18 0.01 9.14
CA LEU A 19 2.17 0.46 10.12
C LEU A 19 1.47 1.20 11.25
N THR A 20 1.46 0.65 12.46
CA THR A 20 0.86 1.28 13.65
C THR A 20 1.93 1.88 14.55
N HIS A 21 1.71 3.10 15.03
CA HIS A 21 2.60 3.79 15.97
C HIS A 21 1.83 4.68 16.94
N ASP A 22 2.46 5.05 18.06
CA ASP A 22 1.93 6.03 19.01
C ASP A 22 2.08 7.45 18.44
N ARG A 23 1.03 8.26 18.56
CA ARG A 23 0.98 9.64 18.04
C ARG A 23 1.98 10.56 18.76
N THR A 24 2.38 10.24 19.99
CA THR A 24 3.30 11.09 20.76
C THR A 24 4.78 10.89 20.38
N GLY A 25 5.11 9.85 19.63
CA GLY A 25 6.50 9.43 19.42
C GLY A 25 7.08 9.72 18.03
N ALA A 26 6.26 9.86 17.00
CA ALA A 26 6.74 10.03 15.63
C ALA A 26 6.30 11.37 15.03
N SER A 27 7.26 12.12 14.46
CA SER A 27 6.94 13.30 13.66
C SER A 27 6.29 12.88 12.33
N SER A 28 5.41 13.74 11.80
CA SER A 28 4.79 13.50 10.49
C SER A 28 5.84 13.32 9.39
N GLN A 29 6.96 14.04 9.47
CA GLN A 29 8.08 13.87 8.53
C GLN A 29 8.66 12.45 8.57
N LEU A 30 8.86 11.86 9.74
CA LEU A 30 9.39 10.50 9.85
C LEU A 30 8.45 9.49 9.19
N MET A 31 7.13 9.64 9.35
CA MET A 31 6.14 8.77 8.73
C MET A 31 6.12 8.91 7.21
N GLU A 32 6.30 10.13 6.69
CA GLU A 32 6.45 10.35 5.25
C GLU A 32 7.72 9.70 4.69
N THR A 33 8.84 9.83 5.39
CA THR A 33 10.11 9.17 5.01
C THR A 33 9.95 7.65 5.01
N LEU A 34 9.43 7.05 6.08
CA LEU A 34 9.23 5.60 6.17
C LEU A 34 8.30 5.09 5.05
N LYS A 35 7.21 5.81 4.77
CA LYS A 35 6.30 5.49 3.66
C LYS A 35 7.06 5.42 2.34
N GLU A 36 7.90 6.41 2.05
CA GLU A 36 8.66 6.48 0.79
C GLU A 36 9.72 5.38 0.70
N GLU A 37 10.52 5.19 1.74
CA GLU A 37 11.57 4.18 1.77
C GLU A 37 11.01 2.75 1.65
N ILE A 38 9.91 2.45 2.34
CA ILE A 38 9.29 1.12 2.28
C ILE A 38 8.72 0.84 0.89
N ILE A 39 8.04 1.82 0.27
CA ILE A 39 7.53 1.66 -1.10
C ILE A 39 8.69 1.42 -2.07
N GLU A 40 9.79 2.16 -1.94
CA GLU A 40 10.97 2.00 -2.80
C GLU A 40 11.60 0.62 -2.62
N VAL A 41 11.72 0.12 -1.39
CA VAL A 41 12.20 -1.24 -1.13
C VAL A 41 11.29 -2.29 -1.76
N ILE A 42 9.97 -2.16 -1.63
CA ILE A 42 9.02 -3.10 -2.24
C ILE A 42 9.15 -3.07 -3.77
N ALA A 43 9.25 -1.88 -4.37
CA ALA A 43 9.42 -1.70 -5.82
C ALA A 43 10.72 -2.35 -6.36
N ARG A 44 11.75 -2.52 -5.53
CA ARG A 44 12.98 -3.25 -5.90
C ARG A 44 12.77 -4.76 -6.03
N HIS A 45 11.73 -5.31 -5.41
CA HIS A 45 11.50 -6.76 -5.36
C HIS A 45 10.21 -7.21 -6.06
N VAL A 46 9.30 -6.29 -6.37
CA VAL A 46 8.00 -6.58 -6.94
C VAL A 46 7.65 -5.54 -8.01
N GLU A 47 7.09 -6.00 -9.14
CA GLU A 47 6.53 -5.10 -10.15
C GLU A 47 5.23 -4.48 -9.63
N ILE A 48 5.23 -3.15 -9.45
CA ILE A 48 4.06 -2.38 -9.03
C ILE A 48 3.30 -1.96 -10.30
N ASP A 49 1.98 -2.18 -10.32
CA ASP A 49 1.11 -1.77 -11.42
C ASP A 49 0.19 -0.62 -10.99
N GLY A 50 0.73 0.60 -11.04
CA GLY A 50 0.01 1.82 -10.70
C GLY A 50 0.52 2.50 -9.43
N LYS A 51 -0.32 3.34 -8.84
CA LYS A 51 0.05 4.17 -7.69
C LYS A 51 -0.36 3.49 -6.38
N PRO A 52 0.54 3.38 -5.39
CA PRO A 52 0.18 3.00 -4.03
C PRO A 52 -0.88 3.94 -3.44
N GLU A 53 -1.93 3.36 -2.87
CA GLU A 53 -2.95 4.08 -2.12
C GLU A 53 -2.55 4.11 -0.65
N VAL A 54 -2.51 5.29 -0.04
CA VAL A 54 -2.08 5.46 1.36
C VAL A 54 -3.21 6.10 2.13
N ASN A 55 -3.61 5.46 3.24
CA ASN A 55 -4.60 5.98 4.16
C ASN A 55 -3.97 6.14 5.54
N LEU A 56 -4.09 7.33 6.12
CA LEU A 56 -3.75 7.56 7.52
C LEU A 56 -5.00 7.36 8.36
N VAL A 57 -5.00 6.33 9.20
CA VAL A 57 -6.03 6.06 10.18
C VAL A 57 -5.54 6.58 11.52
N SER A 58 -6.34 7.38 12.22
CA SER A 58 -6.00 7.87 13.55
C SER A 58 -7.16 7.58 14.49
N GLU A 59 -6.89 6.81 15.54
CA GLU A 59 -7.88 6.44 16.54
C GLU A 59 -7.30 6.65 17.95
N GLY A 60 -7.80 7.68 18.63
CA GLY A 60 -7.33 8.06 19.97
C GLY A 60 -5.83 8.38 20.01
N ARG A 61 -5.04 7.51 20.65
CA ARG A 61 -3.59 7.64 20.81
C ARG A 61 -2.78 6.96 19.69
N TYR A 62 -3.42 6.11 18.90
CA TYR A 62 -2.74 5.36 17.85
C TYR A 62 -2.95 6.00 16.49
N SER A 63 -1.90 5.98 15.68
CA SER A 63 -1.90 6.32 14.28
C SER A 63 -1.47 5.09 13.49
N ALA A 64 -2.15 4.83 12.38
CA ALA A 64 -1.85 3.74 11.48
C ALA A 64 -1.73 4.24 10.05
N LEU A 65 -0.68 3.82 9.35
CA LEU A 65 -0.50 4.04 7.93
C LEU A 65 -0.90 2.75 7.19
N ASP A 66 -2.02 2.77 6.49
CA ASP A 66 -2.52 1.67 5.66
C ASP A 66 -2.16 1.94 4.20
N ILE A 67 -1.18 1.22 3.69
CA ILE A 67 -0.69 1.33 2.31
C ILE A 67 -1.16 0.11 1.52
N ASN A 68 -1.84 0.35 0.40
CA ASN A 68 -2.25 -0.66 -0.56
C ASN A 68 -1.48 -0.46 -1.87
N ILE A 69 -0.66 -1.45 -2.22
CA ILE A 69 0.21 -1.42 -3.39
C ILE A 69 -0.35 -2.40 -4.43
N PRO A 70 -0.85 -1.90 -5.58
CA PRO A 70 -1.24 -2.79 -6.67
C PRO A 70 0.01 -3.42 -7.27
N LEU A 71 -0.01 -4.74 -7.38
CA LEU A 71 1.06 -5.52 -7.98
C LEU A 71 0.66 -5.94 -9.38
N LYS A 72 1.64 -6.01 -10.27
CA LYS A 72 1.42 -6.53 -11.60
C LYS A 72 1.23 -8.05 -11.51
N GLY A 73 0.06 -8.52 -11.91
CA GLY A 73 -0.24 -9.95 -11.97
C GLY A 73 0.76 -10.67 -12.88
N ARG A 74 1.17 -11.88 -12.49
CA ARG A 74 1.99 -12.77 -13.33
C ARG A 74 1.16 -13.44 -14.41
#